data_AF-A0A7Y2PJV1-F1
#
_entry.id   AF-A0A7Y2PJV1-F1
#
_cell.length_a   1.000
_cell.length_b   1.000
_cell.length_c   1.000
_cell.angle_alpha   90.00
_cell.angle_beta   90.00
_cell.angle_gamma   90.00
#
_symmetry.space_group_name_H-M   'P 1'
#
loop_
_entity.id
_entity.type
_entity.pdbx_description
1 polymer ?
#
loop_
_entity_poly.entity_id
_entity_poly.type
_entity_poly.pdbx_seq_one_letter_code
_entity_poly.pdbx_strand_id
1 'polypeptide(L)' 'MTVKISQTPELQAFFKEVSGGGNDQGSPRAKQLLLRLVNEVARIVEDLEVTDDEFWAAVDYLNRLGARSEAGLLVAGLGV' A
#
# COMPACT_ATOMS: atom_id res chain seq x y z
N MET A 1 16.02 13.71 -10.19
CA MET A 1 15.79 12.46 -10.96
C MET A 1 15.31 11.44 -9.97
N THR A 2 14.01 11.16 -9.97
CA THR A 2 13.43 10.13 -9.11
C THR A 2 13.78 8.76 -9.69
N VAL A 3 14.27 7.87 -8.83
CA VAL A 3 14.57 6.49 -9.20
C VAL A 3 13.25 5.72 -9.20
N LYS A 4 12.80 5.27 -10.39
CA LYS A 4 11.61 4.43 -10.54
C LYS A 4 12.04 2.97 -10.66
N ILE A 5 11.77 2.18 -9.63
CA ILE A 5 12.15 0.76 -9.55
C ILE A 5 10.93 -0.14 -9.34
N SER A 6 9.77 0.40 -8.97
CA SER A 6 8.55 -0.36 -8.72
C SER A 6 8.11 -1.21 -9.91
N GLN A 7 8.46 -0.82 -11.13
CA GLN A 7 8.14 -1.53 -12.36
C GLN A 7 9.16 -2.60 -12.76
N THR A 8 10.29 -2.73 -12.05
CA THR A 8 11.29 -3.74 -12.41
C THR A 8 10.75 -5.16 -12.15
N PRO A 9 11.19 -6.17 -12.93
CA PRO A 9 10.73 -7.54 -12.75
C PRO A 9 10.95 -8.07 -11.32
N GLU A 10 12.04 -7.67 -10.68
CA GLU A 10 12.42 -8.12 -9.34
C GLU A 10 11.43 -7.61 -8.28
N LEU A 11 11.10 -6.32 -8.32
CA LEU A 11 10.13 -5.71 -7.39
C LEU A 11 8.71 -6.19 -7.66
N GLN A 12 8.33 -6.41 -8.93
CA GLN A 12 7.04 -7.00 -9.28
C GLN A 12 6.89 -8.43 -8.77
N ALA A 13 7.95 -9.24 -8.88
CA ALA A 13 7.97 -10.58 -8.30
C ALA A 13 7.83 -10.52 -6.77
N PHE A 14 8.54 -9.60 -6.12
CA PHE A 14 8.43 -9.37 -4.68
C PHE A 14 7.01 -8.94 -4.26
N PHE A 15 6.39 -8.00 -4.96
CA PHE A 15 5.00 -7.58 -4.69
C PHE A 15 4.00 -8.72 -4.82
N LYS A 16 4.20 -9.60 -5.80
CA LYS A 16 3.38 -10.81 -5.96
C LYS A 16 3.56 -11.77 -4.79
N GLU A 17 4.79 -11.93 -4.30
CA GLU A 17 5.09 -12.79 -3.17
C GLU A 17 4.46 -12.29 -1.87
N VAL A 18 4.69 -11.02 -1.50
CA VAL A 18 4.11 -10.42 -0.27
C VAL A 18 2.58 -10.36 -0.30
N SER A 19 1.99 -10.34 -1.50
CA SER A 19 0.53 -10.38 -1.68
C SER A 19 -0.05 -11.80 -1.59
N GLY A 20 0.76 -12.82 -1.30
CA GLY A 20 0.34 -14.21 -1.12
C GLY A 20 0.28 -15.03 -2.41
N GLY A 21 0.92 -14.57 -3.49
CA GLY A 21 0.93 -15.25 -4.80
C GLY A 21 1.70 -16.58 -4.83
N GLY A 22 2.53 -16.86 -3.83
CA GLY A 22 3.23 -18.13 -3.65
C GLY A 22 2.56 -19.11 -2.67
N ASN A 23 1.37 -18.77 -2.14
CA ASN A 23 0.64 -19.61 -1.20
C ASN A 23 -0.70 -20.02 -1.81
N ASP A 24 -1.12 -21.26 -1.62
CA ASP A 24 -2.42 -21.77 -2.10
C ASP A 24 -3.57 -21.49 -1.12
N GLN A 25 -3.28 -21.03 0.09
CA GLN A 25 -4.26 -20.72 1.13
C GLN A 25 -4.79 -19.27 1.03
N GLY A 26 -5.97 -19.02 1.59
CA GLY A 26 -6.59 -17.70 1.64
C GLY A 26 -7.38 -17.32 0.38
N SER A 27 -8.02 -16.15 0.40
CA SER A 27 -8.92 -15.71 -0.69
C SER A 27 -8.14 -15.22 -1.92
N PRO A 28 -8.35 -15.80 -3.12
CA PRO A 28 -7.76 -15.31 -4.36
C PRO A 28 -8.10 -13.84 -4.64
N ARG A 29 -9.32 -13.42 -4.28
CA ARG A 29 -9.78 -12.04 -4.43
C ARG A 29 -9.02 -11.09 -3.50
N ALA A 30 -8.80 -11.49 -2.25
CA ALA A 30 -8.04 -10.67 -1.30
C ALA A 30 -6.58 -10.48 -1.75
N LYS A 31 -5.94 -11.54 -2.25
CA LYS A 31 -4.58 -11.48 -2.81
C LYS A 31 -4.48 -10.52 -3.99
N GLN A 32 -5.46 -10.57 -4.90
CA GLN A 32 -5.51 -9.66 -6.04
C GLN A 32 -5.66 -8.20 -5.61
N LEU A 33 -6.52 -7.92 -4.63
CA LEU A 33 -6.70 -6.57 -4.08
C LEU A 33 -5.44 -6.07 -3.38
N LEU A 34 -4.80 -6.92 -2.58
CA LEU A 34 -3.56 -6.60 -1.89
C LEU A 34 -2.42 -6.31 -2.88
N LEU A 35 -2.27 -7.13 -3.91
CA LEU A 35 -1.28 -6.90 -4.97
C LEU A 35 -1.50 -5.55 -5.66
N ARG A 36 -2.76 -5.18 -5.93
CA ARG A 36 -3.08 -3.88 -6.51
C ARG A 36 -2.71 -2.75 -5.56
N LEU A 37 -3.09 -2.84 -4.29
CA LEU A 37 -2.79 -1.81 -3.28
C LEU A 37 -1.30 -1.59 -3.10
N VAL A 38 -0.51 -2.66 -2.97
CA VAL A 38 0.97 -2.57 -2.81
C VAL A 38 1.59 -1.88 -4.03
N ASN A 39 1.16 -2.24 -5.23
CA ASN A 39 1.62 -1.59 -6.46
C ASN A 39 1.30 -0.10 -6.50
N GLU A 40 0.08 0.30 -6.13
CA GLU A 40 -0.30 1.71 -6.14
C GLU A 40 0.43 2.51 -5.05
N VAL A 41 0.63 1.95 -3.85
CA VAL A 41 1.42 2.62 -2.80
C VAL A 41 2.86 2.84 -3.28
N ALA A 42 3.50 1.85 -3.89
CA ALA A 42 4.84 2.00 -4.43
C ALA A 42 4.92 3.09 -5.51
N ARG A 43 3.92 3.17 -6.40
CA ARG A 43 3.82 4.24 -7.40
C ARG A 43 3.59 5.61 -6.77
N ILE A 44 2.73 5.73 -5.76
CA ILE A 44 2.50 6.99 -5.05
C ILE A 44 3.82 7.51 -4.46
N VAL A 45 4.60 6.63 -3.84
CA VAL A 45 5.91 6.98 -3.28
C VAL A 45 6.86 7.50 -4.36
N GLU A 46 6.93 6.82 -5.50
CA GLU A 46 7.81 7.21 -6.62
C GLU A 46 7.32 8.45 -7.39
N ASP A 47 6.02 8.58 -7.61
CA ASP A 47 5.46 9.64 -8.45
C ASP A 47 5.39 10.98 -7.70
N LEU A 48 5.19 10.93 -6.37
CA LEU A 48 5.15 12.13 -5.53
C LEU A 48 6.47 12.43 -4.82
N GLU A 49 7.52 11.64 -5.07
CA GLU A 49 8.83 11.75 -4.41
C GLU A 49 8.72 11.75 -2.88
N VAL A 50 7.86 10.88 -2.33
CA VAL A 50 7.58 10.81 -0.89
C VAL A 50 8.86 10.53 -0.12
N THR A 51 9.15 11.39 0.85
CA THR A 51 10.31 11.24 1.73
C THR A 51 10.06 10.21 2.83
N ASP A 52 11.13 9.71 3.46
CA ASP A 52 11.02 8.76 4.57
C ASP A 52 10.19 9.34 5.73
N ASP A 53 10.36 10.63 6.04
CA ASP A 53 9.61 11.31 7.12
C ASP A 53 8.11 11.40 6.79
N GLU A 54 7.76 11.74 5.54
CA GLU A 54 6.36 11.78 5.10
C GLU A 54 5.72 10.40 5.10
N PHE A 55 6.47 9.37 4.70
CA PHE A 55 6.02 7.99 4.74
C PHE A 55 5.70 7.55 6.17
N TRP A 56 6.61 7.79 7.12
CA TRP A 56 6.38 7.44 8.52
C TRP A 56 5.29 8.27 9.18
N ALA A 57 5.14 9.55 8.81
CA ALA A 57 4.02 10.37 9.25
C ALA A 57 2.67 9.80 8.78
N ALA A 58 2.59 9.29 7.54
CA ALA A 58 1.40 8.64 7.02
C ALA A 58 1.08 7.32 7.75
N VAL A 59 2.10 6.51 8.05
CA VAL A 59 1.94 5.27 8.84
C VAL A 59 1.44 5.59 10.26
N ASP A 60 2.02 6.59 10.91
CA ASP A 60 1.60 7.03 12.24
C ASP A 60 0.15 7.58 12.23
N TYR A 61 -0.25 8.30 11.18
CA TYR A 61 -1.64 8.74 11.00
C TYR A 61 -2.61 7.54 10.94
N LEU A 62 -2.29 6.50 10.17
CA LEU A 62 -3.12 5.29 10.09
C LEU A 62 -3.23 4.57 11.45
N ASN A 63 -2.15 4.52 12.22
CA ASN A 63 -2.17 3.95 13.57
C ASN A 63 -3.09 4.75 14.51
N ARG A 64 -3.00 6.09 14.49
CA ARG A 64 -3.87 6.96 15.29
C ARG A 64 -5.34 6.84 14.89
N LEU A 65 -5.62 6.75 13.59
CA LEU A 65 -6.96 6.53 13.05
C LEU A 65 -7.56 5.20 13.55
N GLY A 66 -6.77 4.13 13.50
CA GLY A 66 -7.16 2.81 14.02
C GLY A 66 -7.36 2.82 15.54
N ALA A 67 -6.45 3.45 16.29
CA ALA A 67 -6.54 3.55 17.74
C ALA A 67 -7.80 4.27 18.23
N ARG A 68 -8.33 5.20 17.43
CA ARG A 68 -9.58 5.91 17.73
C ARG A 68 -10.83 5.25 17.13
N SER A 69 -10.68 4.15 16.39
CA SER A 69 -11.77 3.50 15.66
C SER A 69 -12.50 4.46 14.70
N GLU A 70 -11.78 5.44 14.16
CA GLU A 70 -12.32 6.52 13.33
C GLU A 70 -12.25 6.22 11.82
N ALA A 71 -11.82 5.02 11.43
CA ALA A 71 -11.71 4.65 10.01
C ALA A 71 -13.03 4.82 9.24
N GLY A 72 -14.17 4.45 9.83
CA GLY A 72 -15.48 4.67 9.23
C GLY A 72 -15.87 6.15 9.10
N LEU A 73 -15.43 6.98 10.06
CA LEU A 73 -15.64 8.43 10.02
C LEU A 73 -14.81 9.06 8.91
N LEU A 74 -13.56 8.62 8.72
CA LEU A 74 -12.72 9.08 7.63
C LEU A 74 -13.31 8.71 6.26
N VAL A 75 -13.79 7.48 6.08
CA VAL A 75 -14.43 7.03 4.83
C VAL A 75 -15.63 7.94 4.48
N ALA A 76 -16.51 8.19 5.45
CA ALA A 76 -17.65 9.08 5.25
C ALA A 76 -17.21 10.52 4.93
N GLY A 77 -16.17 11.04 5.59
CA GLY A 77 -15.64 12.38 5.36
C GLY A 77 -14.94 12.57 4.01
N LEU A 78 -14.36 11.50 3.46
CA LEU A 78 -13.71 11.51 2.14
C LEU A 78 -14.70 11.22 0.99
N GLY A 79 -15.93 10.78 1.31
CA GLY A 79 -16.94 10.41 0.31
C GLY A 79 -16.61 9.10 -0.43
N VAL A 80 -15.88 8.20 0.23
CA VAL A 80 -15.48 6.88 -0.28
C VAL A 80 -16.51 5.82 0.10
#